data_AF-A0A170XH28-F1
#
_entry.id   AF-A0A170XH28-F1
#
_cell.length_a   1.000
_cell.length_b   1.000
_cell.length_c   1.000
_cell.angle_alpha   90.00
_cell.angle_beta   90.00
_cell.angle_gamma   90.00
#
_symmetry.space_group_name_H-M   'P 1'
#
loop_
_entity.id
_entity.type
_entity.pdbx_description
1 polymer ?
#
loop_
_entity_poly.entity_id
_entity_poly.type
_entity_poly.pdbx_seq_one_letter_code
_entity_poly.pdbx_strand_id
1 'polypeptide(L)'
;VEKGADPKSVICAFFKQGQCTKGAKCKFSHDLAVERKSEKRSIYVDMRDNDILQGDDKFMESMDRIGEDGKNRPTTDIVCRYFLDAVEHNNYGWFWNCPNGENCIYRHALPQGYVLKKDKKKEKKDDLISLEDLIEKERAALASTKFTKITLETFLAWKKRKLKEKKEAAQREEDKKKQDYKAGKASGLSGREMFSFNPELAAGDQMDEGDEAFNSYQRDEEEEDEAGNLQ
;
A
#
# COMPACT_ATOMS: atom_id res chain seq x y z
N VAL A 1 -20.36 -11.19 -13.32
CA VAL A 1 -20.80 -12.58 -13.09
C VAL A 1 -19.89 -13.46 -13.94
N GLU A 2 -19.11 -14.33 -13.30
CA GLU A 2 -18.14 -15.21 -13.99
C GLU A 2 -18.86 -16.15 -14.96
N LYS A 3 -18.19 -16.51 -16.06
CA LYS A 3 -18.72 -17.36 -17.13
C LYS A 3 -18.90 -18.80 -16.62
N GLY A 4 -20.04 -19.09 -15.99
CA GLY A 4 -20.38 -20.41 -15.46
C GLY A 4 -21.35 -20.41 -14.27
N ALA A 5 -21.64 -19.25 -13.68
CA ALA A 5 -22.59 -19.15 -12.56
C ALA A 5 -24.04 -19.19 -13.05
N ASP A 6 -24.88 -20.03 -12.42
CA ASP A 6 -26.30 -20.12 -12.71
C ASP A 6 -26.98 -18.76 -12.50
N PRO A 7 -27.68 -18.20 -13.50
CA PRO A 7 -28.20 -16.84 -13.41
C PRO A 7 -29.17 -16.61 -12.23
N LYS A 8 -29.87 -17.66 -11.78
CA LYS A 8 -30.76 -17.63 -10.61
C LYS A 8 -30.03 -17.72 -9.26
N SER A 9 -28.72 -17.98 -9.23
CA SER A 9 -27.92 -17.92 -8.00
C SER A 9 -27.50 -16.48 -7.63
N VAL A 10 -27.72 -15.52 -8.53
CA VAL A 10 -27.35 -14.12 -8.34
C VAL A 10 -28.63 -13.29 -8.20
N ILE A 11 -28.68 -12.44 -7.18
CA ILE A 11 -29.82 -11.54 -6.97
C ILE A 11 -29.94 -10.51 -8.11
N CYS A 12 -31.16 -10.23 -8.54
CA CYS A 12 -31.42 -9.23 -9.56
C CYS A 12 -31.14 -7.83 -9.01
N ALA A 13 -30.17 -7.13 -9.58
CA ALA A 13 -29.83 -5.76 -9.20
C ALA A 13 -31.04 -4.81 -9.30
N PHE A 14 -31.86 -4.96 -10.35
CA PHE A 14 -33.07 -4.14 -10.53
C PHE A 14 -34.18 -4.49 -9.54
N PHE A 15 -34.25 -5.74 -9.07
CA PHE A 15 -35.22 -6.13 -8.04
C PHE A 15 -34.84 -5.57 -6.68
N LYS A 16 -33.54 -5.62 -6.35
CA LYS A 16 -32.98 -4.98 -5.17
C LYS A 16 -33.27 -3.47 -5.13
N GLN A 17 -33.31 -2.82 -6.29
CA GLN A 17 -33.64 -1.40 -6.44
C GLN A 17 -35.15 -1.13 -6.59
N GLY A 18 -36.01 -2.16 -6.58
CA GLY A 18 -37.47 -2.01 -6.73
C GLY A 18 -37.94 -1.68 -8.15
N GLN A 19 -37.06 -1.72 -9.16
CA GLN A 19 -37.33 -1.32 -10.55
C GLN A 19 -37.46 -2.52 -11.51
N CYS A 20 -37.51 -3.75 -11.00
CA CYS A 20 -37.60 -4.93 -11.86
C CYS A 20 -39.02 -5.17 -12.37
N THR A 21 -39.24 -4.97 -13.66
CA THR A 21 -40.51 -5.23 -14.35
C THR A 21 -40.70 -6.69 -14.77
N LYS A 22 -39.68 -7.54 -14.57
CA LYS A 22 -39.64 -8.93 -15.09
C LYS A 22 -40.28 -9.96 -14.15
N GLY A 23 -40.61 -9.57 -12.92
CA GLY A 23 -41.28 -10.44 -11.94
C GLY A 23 -40.62 -11.82 -11.81
N ALA A 24 -41.43 -12.87 -11.76
CA ALA A 24 -40.96 -14.26 -11.64
C ALA A 24 -40.22 -14.82 -12.87
N LYS A 25 -40.27 -14.12 -14.02
CA LYS A 25 -39.57 -14.51 -15.26
C LYS A 25 -38.17 -13.87 -15.37
N CYS A 26 -37.72 -13.18 -14.32
CA CYS A 26 -36.41 -12.55 -14.30
C CYS A 26 -35.30 -13.61 -14.41
N LYS A 27 -34.25 -13.30 -15.18
CA LYS A 27 -33.05 -14.14 -15.33
C LYS A 27 -32.27 -14.27 -14.02
N PHE A 28 -32.43 -13.31 -13.11
CA PHE A 28 -31.76 -13.23 -11.81
C PHE A 28 -32.76 -13.44 -10.67
N SER A 29 -32.31 -13.94 -9.53
CA SER A 29 -33.20 -14.25 -8.40
C SER A 29 -33.79 -13.00 -7.76
N HIS A 30 -35.05 -13.11 -7.33
CA HIS A 30 -35.76 -12.12 -6.53
C HIS A 30 -35.85 -12.52 -5.05
N ASP A 31 -35.10 -13.54 -4.65
CA ASP A 31 -35.04 -13.97 -3.26
C ASP A 31 -33.90 -13.21 -2.55
N LEU A 32 -34.28 -12.31 -1.64
CA LEU A 32 -33.35 -11.55 -0.79
C LEU A 32 -32.54 -12.45 0.15
N ALA A 33 -32.97 -13.70 0.38
CA ALA A 33 -32.19 -14.68 1.12
C ALA A 33 -30.93 -15.11 0.36
N VAL A 34 -30.93 -15.05 -0.97
CA VAL A 34 -29.77 -15.40 -1.83
C VAL A 34 -28.65 -14.37 -1.72
N GLU A 35 -28.95 -13.11 -1.38
CA GLU A 35 -27.94 -12.08 -1.10
C GLU A 35 -27.47 -12.06 0.36
N ARG A 36 -28.05 -12.87 1.25
CA ARG A 36 -27.44 -13.08 2.57
C ARG A 36 -26.13 -13.84 2.36
N LYS A 37 -25.09 -13.09 2.04
CA LYS A 37 -23.71 -13.44 2.31
C LYS A 37 -23.66 -13.64 3.83
N SER A 38 -23.94 -14.86 4.31
CA SER A 38 -23.45 -15.37 5.59
C SER A 38 -22.08 -14.77 5.85
N GLU A 39 -21.99 -14.15 7.01
CA GLU A 39 -20.83 -13.36 7.39
C GLU A 39 -19.58 -14.20 7.15
N LYS A 40 -18.60 -13.60 6.50
CA LYS A 40 -17.33 -14.28 6.22
C LYS A 40 -16.81 -14.78 7.56
N ARG A 41 -16.77 -16.11 7.72
CA ARG A 41 -16.28 -16.75 8.93
C ARG A 41 -14.91 -16.17 9.25
N SER A 42 -14.78 -15.54 10.42
CA SER A 42 -13.53 -14.90 10.78
C SER A 42 -12.43 -15.96 10.93
N ILE A 43 -11.21 -15.62 10.55
CA ILE A 43 -10.05 -16.54 10.61
C ILE A 43 -9.58 -16.76 12.07
N TYR A 44 -9.99 -15.87 12.99
CA TYR A 44 -9.49 -15.84 14.37
C TYR A 44 -10.48 -16.38 15.41
N VAL A 45 -11.73 -16.65 15.03
CA VAL A 45 -12.77 -17.16 15.93
C VAL A 45 -13.21 -18.54 15.47
N ASP A 46 -13.08 -19.53 16.34
CA ASP A 46 -13.64 -20.87 16.14
C ASP A 46 -15.14 -20.81 16.50
N MET A 47 -16.01 -21.37 15.66
CA MET A 47 -17.46 -21.34 15.91
C MET A 47 -17.86 -22.04 17.21
N ARG A 48 -17.03 -22.97 17.70
CA ARG A 48 -17.27 -23.70 18.94
C ARG A 48 -17.09 -22.84 20.20
N ASP A 49 -16.40 -21.70 20.09
CA ASP A 49 -16.20 -20.79 21.22
C ASP A 49 -17.39 -19.84 21.44
N ASN A 50 -18.26 -19.68 20.43
CA ASN A 50 -19.39 -18.73 20.50
C ASN A 50 -20.44 -19.15 21.53
N ASP A 51 -20.60 -20.45 21.76
CA ASP A 51 -21.54 -21.01 22.76
C ASP A 51 -21.07 -20.82 24.22
N ILE A 52 -19.81 -20.43 24.45
CA ILE A 52 -19.24 -20.28 25.80
C ILE A 52 -19.44 -18.85 26.35
N LEU A 53 -19.70 -17.85 25.50
CA LEU A 53 -19.79 -16.44 25.89
C LEU A 53 -21.22 -15.98 26.27
N GLN A 54 -22.24 -16.84 26.14
CA GLN A 54 -23.62 -16.54 26.54
C GLN A 54 -23.99 -17.27 27.84
N GLY A 55 -23.61 -16.70 28.99
CA GLY A 55 -24.14 -17.11 30.29
C GLY A 55 -23.08 -17.69 31.24
N ASP A 56 -22.48 -16.77 31.98
CA ASP A 56 -21.72 -16.90 33.22
C ASP A 56 -22.39 -17.82 34.28
N ASP A 57 -23.68 -18.12 34.14
CA ASP A 57 -24.45 -18.89 35.13
C ASP A 57 -24.45 -20.42 34.87
N LYS A 58 -24.09 -20.89 33.67
CA LYS A 58 -24.15 -22.33 33.30
C LYS A 58 -22.79 -23.04 33.24
N PHE A 59 -21.70 -22.31 33.48
CA PHE A 59 -20.34 -22.87 33.42
C PHE A 59 -20.09 -23.93 34.51
N MET A 60 -20.74 -23.81 35.68
CA MET A 60 -20.56 -24.77 36.77
C MET A 60 -21.33 -26.08 36.56
N GLU A 61 -22.53 -26.03 35.96
CA GLU A 61 -23.39 -27.22 35.74
C GLU A 61 -22.93 -28.11 34.57
N SER A 62 -22.10 -27.57 33.66
CA SER A 62 -21.59 -28.28 32.49
C SER A 62 -20.31 -29.07 32.76
N MET A 63 -19.59 -28.76 33.85
CA MET A 63 -18.40 -29.51 34.29
C MET A 63 -18.77 -30.91 34.83
N ASP A 64 -19.96 -31.05 35.44
CA ASP A 64 -20.44 -32.31 36.03
C ASP A 64 -21.07 -33.28 35.00
N ARG A 65 -21.30 -32.85 33.75
CA ARG A 65 -21.86 -33.69 32.67
C ARG A 65 -20.81 -34.30 31.74
N ILE A 66 -19.52 -34.26 32.11
CA ILE A 66 -18.40 -34.85 31.34
C ILE A 66 -18.30 -36.39 31.56
N GLY A 67 -19.31 -37.01 32.18
CA GLY A 67 -19.32 -38.44 32.54
C GLY A 67 -19.96 -39.40 31.54
N GLU A 68 -20.92 -38.98 30.71
CA GLU A 68 -21.66 -39.92 29.84
C GLU A 68 -21.93 -39.29 28.46
N ASP A 69 -21.70 -40.10 27.41
CA ASP A 69 -21.84 -39.81 25.98
C ASP A 69 -20.63 -39.17 25.25
N GLY A 70 -19.77 -40.05 24.73
CA GLY A 70 -18.53 -39.76 24.00
C GLY A 70 -18.67 -39.08 22.63
N LYS A 71 -19.31 -37.91 22.56
CA LYS A 71 -19.41 -37.11 21.33
C LYS A 71 -18.66 -35.77 21.38
N ASN A 72 -18.35 -35.24 22.56
CA ASN A 72 -17.59 -34.01 22.70
C ASN A 72 -16.22 -34.29 23.32
N ARG A 73 -15.25 -34.63 22.47
CA ARG A 73 -13.84 -34.66 22.89
C ARG A 73 -13.38 -33.22 23.14
N PRO A 74 -12.61 -32.95 24.19
CA PRO A 74 -12.11 -31.60 24.45
C PRO A 74 -11.34 -31.11 23.23
N THR A 75 -11.64 -29.88 22.79
CA THR A 75 -10.94 -29.24 21.69
C THR A 75 -9.51 -28.97 22.12
N THR A 76 -8.54 -29.31 21.27
CA THR A 76 -7.13 -29.02 21.54
C THR A 76 -6.79 -27.62 21.07
N ASP A 77 -5.92 -26.91 21.80
CA ASP A 77 -5.39 -25.59 21.42
C ASP A 77 -4.49 -25.62 20.16
N ILE A 78 -4.18 -26.83 19.68
CA ILE A 78 -3.38 -27.05 18.48
C ILE A 78 -4.23 -26.75 17.24
N VAL A 79 -3.71 -25.89 16.36
CA VAL A 79 -4.36 -25.49 15.11
C VAL A 79 -4.39 -26.66 14.11
N CYS A 80 -5.52 -26.85 13.43
CA CYS A 80 -5.68 -27.90 12.42
C CYS A 80 -4.73 -27.67 11.22
N ARG A 81 -4.01 -28.72 10.80
CA ARG A 81 -3.11 -28.64 9.62
C ARG A 81 -3.83 -28.31 8.32
N TYR A 82 -5.02 -28.88 8.11
CA TYR A 82 -5.83 -28.60 6.91
C TYR A 82 -6.36 -27.16 6.91
N PHE A 83 -6.57 -26.59 8.09
CA PHE A 83 -6.93 -25.19 8.22
C PHE A 83 -5.76 -24.28 7.86
N LEU A 84 -4.55 -24.57 8.36
CA LEU A 84 -3.35 -23.82 7.96
C LEU A 84 -3.13 -23.87 6.45
N ASP A 85 -3.29 -25.05 5.84
CA ASP A 85 -3.17 -25.24 4.39
C ASP A 85 -4.22 -24.43 3.62
N ALA A 86 -5.49 -24.46 4.05
CA ALA A 86 -6.56 -23.70 3.43
C ALA A 86 -6.37 -22.19 3.54
N VAL A 87 -5.89 -21.72 4.69
CA VAL A 87 -5.57 -20.32 4.95
C VAL A 87 -4.34 -19.89 4.14
N GLU A 88 -3.31 -20.72 4.03
CA GLU A 88 -2.16 -20.47 3.15
C GLU A 88 -2.57 -20.42 1.68
N HIS A 89 -3.54 -21.24 1.25
CA HIS A 89 -4.06 -21.25 -0.12
C HIS A 89 -5.19 -20.25 -0.39
N ASN A 90 -5.56 -19.37 0.55
CA ASN A 90 -6.70 -18.44 0.45
C ASN A 90 -8.05 -19.13 0.14
N ASN A 91 -8.14 -20.43 0.39
CA ASN A 91 -9.33 -21.24 0.15
C ASN A 91 -10.21 -21.36 1.40
N TYR A 92 -9.80 -20.78 2.53
CA TYR A 92 -10.63 -20.69 3.72
C TYR A 92 -11.77 -19.68 3.52
N GLY A 93 -13.01 -20.13 3.68
CA GLY A 93 -14.20 -19.31 3.41
C GLY A 93 -15.50 -20.09 3.47
N TRP A 94 -16.49 -19.63 2.70
CA TRP A 94 -17.89 -20.06 2.78
C TRP A 94 -18.13 -21.56 2.67
N PHE A 95 -17.37 -22.26 1.83
CA PHE A 95 -17.52 -23.70 1.58
C PHE A 95 -16.35 -24.53 2.12
N TRP A 96 -15.45 -23.93 2.90
CA TRP A 96 -14.34 -24.69 3.44
C TRP A 96 -14.80 -25.53 4.63
N ASN A 97 -14.81 -26.84 4.43
CA ASN A 97 -15.02 -27.81 5.47
C ASN A 97 -13.72 -28.56 5.74
N CYS A 98 -13.40 -28.74 7.02
CA CYS A 98 -12.25 -29.54 7.39
C CYS A 98 -12.48 -31.00 6.95
N PRO A 99 -11.49 -31.67 6.34
CA PRO A 99 -11.56 -33.10 6.04
C PRO A 99 -11.79 -33.97 7.28
N ASN A 100 -11.48 -33.46 8.48
CA ASN A 100 -11.75 -34.12 9.76
C ASN A 100 -13.18 -33.86 10.30
N GLY A 101 -14.03 -33.18 9.52
CA GLY A 101 -15.41 -32.84 9.87
C GLY A 101 -15.57 -31.63 10.78
N GLU A 102 -16.83 -31.35 11.16
CA GLU A 102 -17.21 -30.24 12.05
C GLU A 102 -16.70 -30.45 13.49
N ASN A 103 -16.49 -31.70 13.89
CA ASN A 103 -15.95 -32.10 15.21
C ASN A 103 -14.44 -32.37 15.17
N CYS A 104 -13.68 -31.60 14.39
CA CYS A 104 -12.23 -31.75 14.33
C CYS A 104 -11.62 -31.54 15.73
N ILE A 105 -10.77 -32.47 16.20
CA ILE A 105 -10.09 -32.35 17.50
C ILE A 105 -9.17 -31.12 17.60
N TYR A 106 -8.77 -30.56 16.47
CA TYR A 106 -7.89 -29.41 16.35
C TYR A 106 -8.69 -28.12 16.11
N ARG A 107 -8.12 -26.98 16.51
CA ARG A 107 -8.74 -25.66 16.42
C ARG A 107 -8.77 -25.14 14.98
N HIS A 108 -9.90 -24.56 14.53
CA HIS A 108 -10.08 -23.96 13.19
C HIS A 108 -10.00 -22.43 13.26
N ALA A 109 -9.01 -21.92 13.99
CA ALA A 109 -8.74 -20.51 14.12
C ALA A 109 -7.23 -20.28 14.25
N LEU A 110 -6.72 -19.20 13.67
CA LEU A 110 -5.35 -18.79 13.90
C LEU A 110 -5.19 -18.25 15.33
N PRO A 111 -4.10 -18.60 16.03
CA PRO A 111 -3.78 -17.99 17.31
C PRO A 111 -3.68 -16.47 17.16
N GLN A 112 -4.14 -15.75 18.19
CA GLN A 112 -4.08 -14.29 18.21
C GLN A 112 -2.62 -13.84 18.07
N GLY A 113 -2.31 -13.08 17.01
CA GLY A 113 -0.97 -12.60 16.69
C GLY A 113 -0.16 -13.43 15.67
N TYR A 114 -0.69 -14.54 15.14
CA TYR A 114 -0.02 -15.28 14.06
C TYR A 114 -0.18 -14.57 12.71
N VAL A 115 0.95 -14.16 12.12
CA VAL A 115 1.01 -13.52 10.78
C VAL A 115 1.37 -14.56 9.73
N LEU A 116 0.54 -14.69 8.69
CA LEU A 116 0.81 -15.60 7.57
C LEU A 116 2.13 -15.23 6.88
N LYS A 117 2.85 -16.25 6.40
CA LYS A 117 4.10 -16.08 5.63
C LYS A 117 3.92 -15.21 4.38
N LYS A 118 2.72 -15.16 3.80
CA LYS A 118 2.38 -14.35 2.63
C LYS A 118 2.20 -12.86 2.97
N ASP A 119 1.72 -12.56 4.17
CA ASP A 119 1.48 -11.18 4.63
C ASP A 119 2.70 -10.59 5.36
N LYS A 120 3.67 -11.43 5.70
CA LYS A 120 5.00 -10.98 6.10
C LYS A 120 5.61 -10.29 4.89
N LYS A 121 5.53 -8.94 4.86
CA LYS A 121 6.22 -8.08 3.90
C LYS A 121 7.59 -8.68 3.68
N LYS A 122 7.86 -9.17 2.46
CA LYS A 122 9.22 -9.56 2.07
C LYS A 122 10.05 -8.33 2.35
N GLU A 123 10.79 -8.35 3.44
CA GLU A 123 11.84 -7.39 3.65
C GLU A 123 12.72 -7.58 2.42
N LYS A 124 12.71 -6.59 1.54
CA LYS A 124 13.77 -6.44 0.56
C LYS A 124 15.02 -6.24 1.41
N LYS A 125 15.62 -7.36 1.82
CA LYS A 125 17.04 -7.41 2.09
C LYS A 125 17.65 -7.20 0.72
N ASP A 126 17.64 -5.95 0.28
CA ASP A 126 18.68 -5.47 -0.58
C ASP A 126 19.92 -5.84 0.21
N ASP A 127 20.66 -6.83 -0.25
CA ASP A 127 21.91 -7.23 0.36
C ASP A 127 22.78 -5.97 0.34
N LEU A 128 22.73 -5.22 1.43
CA LEU A 128 23.57 -4.08 1.71
C LEU A 128 24.96 -4.67 1.87
N ILE A 129 25.60 -4.93 0.73
CA ILE A 129 27.01 -5.22 0.64
C ILE A 129 27.66 -4.09 1.43
N SER A 130 28.35 -4.47 2.51
CA SER A 130 28.96 -3.50 3.39
C SER A 130 29.94 -2.65 2.59
N LEU A 131 30.16 -1.39 2.99
CA LEU A 131 31.10 -0.51 2.29
C LEU A 131 32.48 -1.17 2.18
N GLU A 132 32.85 -1.96 3.18
CA GLU A 132 34.05 -2.79 3.24
C GLU A 132 34.10 -3.83 2.12
N ASP A 133 33.03 -4.62 1.94
CA ASP A 133 32.95 -5.66 0.90
C ASP A 133 33.01 -5.07 -0.52
N LEU A 134 32.41 -3.88 -0.71
CA LEU A 134 32.49 -3.16 -1.98
C LEU A 134 33.92 -2.67 -2.25
N ILE A 135 34.59 -2.12 -1.24
CA ILE A 135 35.99 -1.65 -1.34
C ILE A 135 36.93 -2.83 -1.65
N GLU A 136 36.76 -3.98 -0.99
CA GLU A 136 37.59 -5.16 -1.23
C GLU A 136 37.41 -5.71 -2.64
N LYS A 137 36.17 -5.76 -3.13
CA LYS A 137 35.86 -6.17 -4.50
C LYS A 137 36.47 -5.22 -5.53
N GLU A 138 36.33 -3.91 -5.35
CA GLU A 138 36.91 -2.92 -6.26
C GLU A 138 38.44 -2.92 -6.22
N ARG A 139 39.05 -3.08 -5.03
CA ARG A 139 40.51 -3.20 -4.88
C ARG A 139 41.05 -4.44 -5.57
N ALA A 140 40.36 -5.58 -5.46
CA ALA A 140 40.72 -6.81 -6.16
C ALA A 140 40.57 -6.67 -7.69
N ALA A 141 39.57 -5.91 -8.15
CA ALA A 141 39.36 -5.64 -9.57
C ALA A 141 40.41 -4.68 -10.18
N LEU A 142 41.04 -3.83 -9.36
CA LEU A 142 42.16 -2.97 -9.74
C LEU A 142 43.48 -3.77 -9.87
N ALA A 143 43.50 -4.78 -10.75
CA ALA A 143 44.63 -5.67 -11.00
C ALA A 143 45.79 -5.05 -11.80
N SER A 144 45.82 -3.73 -11.99
CA SER A 144 46.91 -3.07 -12.72
C SER A 144 48.14 -2.93 -11.83
N THR A 145 49.24 -3.58 -12.22
CA THR A 145 50.53 -3.54 -11.53
C THR A 145 51.23 -2.16 -11.54
N LYS A 146 50.68 -1.15 -12.23
CA LYS A 146 51.24 0.21 -12.28
C LYS A 146 50.26 1.25 -11.73
N PHE A 147 50.40 1.59 -10.46
CA PHE A 147 49.68 2.69 -9.81
C PHE A 147 50.50 3.99 -9.86
N THR A 148 49.83 5.12 -10.05
CA THR A 148 50.46 6.44 -9.91
C THR A 148 50.66 6.74 -8.43
N LYS A 149 51.91 6.98 -8.00
CA LYS A 149 52.19 7.40 -6.63
C LYS A 149 51.54 8.75 -6.35
N ILE A 150 50.92 8.89 -5.19
CA ILE A 150 50.29 10.15 -4.77
C ILE A 150 51.39 11.07 -4.25
N THR A 151 51.87 11.96 -5.12
CA THR A 151 52.69 13.12 -4.78
C THR A 151 51.85 14.40 -4.89
N LEU A 152 52.31 15.50 -4.30
CA LEU A 152 51.62 16.80 -4.38
C LEU A 152 51.33 17.23 -5.83
N GLU A 153 52.28 17.02 -6.74
CA GLU A 153 52.13 17.33 -8.16
C GLU A 153 51.02 16.49 -8.82
N THR A 154 51.03 15.17 -8.59
CA THR A 154 49.99 14.28 -9.13
C THR A 154 48.62 14.57 -8.55
N PHE A 155 48.53 14.96 -7.27
CA PHE A 155 47.29 15.33 -6.62
C PHE A 155 46.73 16.65 -7.16
N LEU A 156 47.57 17.67 -7.37
CA LEU A 156 47.14 18.93 -7.97
C LEU A 156 46.64 18.73 -9.41
N ALA A 157 47.36 17.91 -10.21
CA ALA A 157 46.92 17.54 -11.55
C ALA A 157 45.56 16.80 -11.52
N TRP A 158 45.39 15.85 -10.59
CA TRP A 158 44.13 15.15 -10.37
C TRP A 158 42.99 16.09 -9.94
N LYS A 159 43.25 17.00 -8.98
CA LYS A 159 42.28 17.97 -8.47
C LYS A 159 41.83 18.92 -9.58
N LYS A 160 42.76 19.44 -10.37
CA LYS A 160 42.45 20.29 -11.53
C LYS A 160 41.60 19.55 -12.56
N ARG A 161 41.94 18.28 -12.84
CA ARG A 161 41.14 17.42 -13.72
C ARG A 161 39.72 17.20 -13.17
N LYS A 162 39.58 16.86 -11.89
CA LYS A 162 38.26 16.63 -11.26
C LYS A 162 37.41 17.89 -11.18
N LEU A 163 38.03 19.06 -10.96
CA LEU A 163 37.32 20.34 -10.98
C LEU A 163 36.78 20.66 -12.39
N LYS A 164 37.59 20.39 -13.43
CA LYS A 164 37.20 20.56 -14.82
C LYS A 164 36.05 19.60 -15.19
N GLU A 165 36.20 18.31 -14.86
CA GLU A 165 35.17 17.28 -15.08
C GLU A 165 33.84 17.63 -14.40
N LYS A 166 33.87 18.14 -13.16
CA LYS A 166 32.67 18.59 -12.44
C LYS A 166 32.00 19.79 -13.13
N LYS A 167 32.78 20.77 -13.60
CA LYS A 167 32.25 21.94 -14.32
C LYS A 167 31.64 21.54 -15.67
N GLU A 168 32.31 20.67 -16.42
CA GLU A 168 31.81 20.16 -17.71
C GLU A 168 30.55 19.30 -17.53
N ALA A 169 30.49 18.49 -16.47
CA ALA A 169 29.28 17.74 -16.12
C ALA A 169 28.11 18.66 -15.76
N ALA A 170 28.35 19.70 -14.96
CA ALA A 170 27.33 20.69 -14.62
C ALA A 170 26.81 21.43 -15.86
N GLN A 171 27.71 21.89 -16.74
CA GLN A 171 27.35 22.52 -18.01
C GLN A 171 26.55 21.58 -18.92
N ARG A 172 26.96 20.31 -19.02
CA ARG A 172 26.23 19.31 -19.81
C ARG A 172 24.81 19.08 -19.28
N GLU A 173 24.64 19.01 -17.96
CA GLU A 173 23.31 18.86 -17.36
C GLU A 173 22.46 20.12 -17.54
N GLU A 174 23.05 21.32 -17.42
CA GLU A 174 22.37 22.59 -17.73
C GLU A 174 21.96 22.67 -19.20
N ASP A 175 22.83 22.27 -20.13
CA ASP A 175 22.54 22.30 -21.57
C ASP A 175 21.47 21.26 -21.94
N LYS A 176 21.48 20.08 -21.33
CA LYS A 176 20.38 19.11 -21.45
C LYS A 176 19.07 19.68 -20.93
N LYS A 177 19.07 20.27 -19.73
CA LYS A 177 17.87 20.92 -19.16
C LYS A 177 17.35 22.04 -20.05
N LYS A 178 18.24 22.86 -20.64
CA LYS A 178 17.87 23.89 -21.62
C LYS A 178 17.30 23.29 -22.91
N GLN A 179 17.84 22.17 -23.40
CA GLN A 179 17.33 21.46 -24.58
C GLN A 179 15.95 20.85 -24.30
N ASP A 180 15.77 20.19 -23.15
CA ASP A 180 14.49 19.63 -22.72
C ASP A 180 13.42 20.72 -22.55
N TYR A 181 13.82 21.88 -22.00
CA TYR A 181 12.98 23.07 -21.91
C TYR A 181 12.59 23.61 -23.30
N LYS A 182 13.54 23.76 -24.23
CA LYS A 182 13.26 24.16 -25.63
C LYS A 182 12.38 23.16 -26.38
N ALA A 183 12.45 21.88 -26.02
CA ALA A 183 11.61 20.83 -26.57
C ALA A 183 10.20 20.76 -25.93
N GLY A 184 9.85 21.71 -25.06
CA GLY A 184 8.53 21.81 -24.43
C GLY A 184 8.32 20.89 -23.23
N LYS A 185 9.37 20.23 -22.74
CA LYS A 185 9.32 19.33 -21.58
C LYS A 185 9.70 20.08 -20.30
N ALA A 186 8.85 21.02 -19.90
CA ALA A 186 9.05 21.85 -18.71
C ALA A 186 8.80 21.10 -17.38
N SER A 187 8.25 19.88 -17.42
CA SER A 187 7.96 19.08 -16.23
C SER A 187 9.24 18.61 -15.54
N GLY A 188 9.56 19.20 -14.40
CA GLY A 188 10.68 18.80 -13.53
C GLY A 188 11.79 19.83 -13.36
N LEU A 189 11.67 21.01 -13.99
CA LEU A 189 12.55 22.15 -13.70
C LEU A 189 12.12 22.87 -12.43
N SER A 190 13.07 23.29 -11.61
CA SER A 190 12.79 24.19 -10.49
C SER A 190 12.33 25.54 -11.02
N GLY A 191 11.41 26.23 -10.33
CA GLY A 191 10.93 27.57 -10.74
C GLY A 191 12.08 28.55 -10.97
N ARG A 192 13.14 28.50 -10.15
CA ARG A 192 14.37 29.30 -10.37
C ARG A 192 15.10 28.94 -11.67
N GLU A 193 15.13 27.66 -12.03
CA GLU A 193 15.76 27.19 -13.26
C GLU A 193 14.96 27.65 -14.49
N MET A 194 13.62 27.64 -14.39
CA MET A 194 12.71 28.11 -15.44
C MET A 194 12.99 29.58 -15.84
N PHE A 195 13.07 30.48 -14.85
CA PHE A 195 13.35 31.90 -15.09
C PHE A 195 14.80 32.17 -15.52
N SER A 196 15.75 31.28 -15.19
CA SER A 196 17.13 31.41 -15.66
C SER A 196 17.31 31.03 -17.14
N PHE A 197 16.42 30.21 -17.70
CA PHE A 197 16.47 29.77 -19.09
C PHE A 197 15.60 30.63 -20.02
N ASN A 198 14.53 31.25 -19.50
CA ASN A 198 13.76 32.25 -20.22
C ASN A 198 13.36 33.42 -19.29
N PRO A 199 14.17 34.50 -19.23
CA PRO A 199 13.88 35.64 -18.37
C PRO A 199 12.64 36.44 -18.80
N GLU A 200 12.15 36.30 -20.05
CA GLU A 200 10.91 36.95 -20.50
C GLU A 200 9.64 36.31 -19.92
N LEU A 201 9.69 35.08 -19.41
CA LEU A 201 8.54 34.51 -18.68
C LEU A 201 8.19 35.29 -17.42
N ALA A 202 9.15 36.05 -16.86
CA ALA A 202 8.91 36.93 -15.71
C ALA A 202 8.36 38.31 -16.12
N ALA A 203 8.44 38.68 -17.40
CA ALA A 203 8.08 40.02 -17.89
C ALA A 203 6.61 40.14 -18.33
N GLY A 204 5.85 39.03 -18.34
CA GLY A 204 4.39 39.02 -18.22
C GLY A 204 3.60 39.99 -19.11
N ASP A 205 3.70 39.87 -20.44
CA ASP A 205 2.82 40.62 -21.37
C ASP A 205 1.87 39.72 -22.18
N GLN A 206 1.51 38.55 -21.62
CA GLN A 206 0.46 37.73 -22.19
C GLN A 206 -0.44 37.20 -21.07
N MET A 207 -1.31 38.09 -20.58
CA MET A 207 -2.56 37.66 -19.97
C MET A 207 -3.36 36.96 -21.06
N ASP A 208 -3.33 35.63 -21.08
CA ASP A 208 -4.29 34.86 -21.87
C ASP A 208 -5.68 35.10 -21.26
N GLU A 209 -6.62 35.50 -22.11
CA GLU A 209 -7.94 36.04 -21.79
C GLU A 209 -8.88 34.92 -21.31
N GLY A 210 -8.55 34.23 -20.21
CA GLY A 210 -9.32 33.06 -19.80
C GLY A 210 -9.05 32.38 -18.45
N ASP A 211 -8.01 32.73 -17.67
CA ASP A 211 -7.75 32.03 -16.41
C ASP A 211 -8.18 32.83 -15.17
N GLU A 212 -9.03 32.18 -14.38
CA GLU A 212 -9.86 32.71 -13.29
C GLU A 212 -9.07 33.36 -12.13
N ALA A 213 -9.52 34.57 -11.79
CA ALA A 213 -9.29 35.37 -10.59
C ALA A 213 -8.66 34.65 -9.37
N PHE A 214 -7.34 34.84 -9.16
CA PHE A 214 -6.77 34.80 -7.82
C PHE A 214 -6.93 36.17 -7.17
N ASN A 215 -7.82 36.25 -6.20
CA ASN A 215 -8.22 37.46 -5.49
C ASN A 215 -7.03 38.06 -4.72
N SER A 216 -6.34 39.03 -5.31
CA SER A 216 -5.39 39.89 -4.61
C SER A 216 -6.18 40.77 -3.64
N TYR A 217 -6.29 40.37 -2.38
CA TYR A 217 -6.68 41.29 -1.32
C TYR A 217 -5.63 42.41 -1.29
N GLN A 218 -5.99 43.55 -1.89
CA GLN A 218 -5.33 44.82 -1.68
C GLN A 218 -5.65 45.20 -0.23
N ARG A 219 -4.63 45.15 0.64
CA ARG A 219 -4.76 45.67 1.99
C ARG A 219 -4.85 47.19 1.83
N ASP A 220 -6.04 47.75 2.01
CA ASP A 220 -6.25 49.20 2.02
C ASP A 220 -5.41 49.81 3.15
N GLU A 221 -4.42 50.62 2.77
CA GLU A 221 -3.61 51.47 3.66
C GLU A 221 -4.29 52.85 3.83
N GLU A 222 -5.58 52.89 4.13
CA GLU A 222 -6.31 54.15 4.36
C GLU A 222 -7.19 54.04 5.61
N GLU A 223 -6.58 53.94 6.80
CA GLU A 223 -7.25 54.28 8.07
C GLU A 223 -6.28 54.51 9.26
N GLU A 224 -5.14 55.20 9.07
CA GLU A 224 -4.26 55.57 10.19
C GLU A 224 -3.84 57.06 10.26
N ASP A 225 -4.41 57.95 9.43
CA ASP A 225 -4.08 59.38 9.41
C ASP A 225 -5.13 60.30 10.10
N GLU A 226 -5.82 59.83 11.14
CA GLU A 226 -6.64 60.72 11.99
C GLU A 226 -6.64 60.34 13.49
N ALA A 227 -5.49 59.95 14.04
CA ALA A 227 -5.32 59.74 15.48
C ALA A 227 -3.99 60.29 16.03
N GLY A 228 -3.50 61.42 15.50
CA GLY A 228 -2.16 61.95 15.83
C GLY A 228 -2.04 63.45 16.07
N ASN A 229 -3.13 64.19 16.31
CA ASN A 229 -3.04 65.58 16.75
C ASN A 229 -3.96 65.87 17.94
N LEU A 230 -3.55 65.37 19.11
CA LEU A 230 -3.94 65.91 20.39
C LEU A 230 -2.67 66.21 21.20
N GLN A 231 -2.44 67.51 21.41
CA GLN A 231 -1.53 68.19 22.36
C GLN A 231 -0.03 68.22 22.07
#